data_AF-A0AAU1PBH1-F1
#
_entry.id   AF-A0AAU1PBH1-F1
#
_cell.length_a   1.000
_cell.length_b   1.000
_cell.length_c   1.000
_cell.angle_alpha   90.00
_cell.angle_beta   90.00
_cell.angle_gamma   90.00
#
_symmetry.space_group_name_H-M   'P 1'
#
loop_
_entity.id
_entity.type
_entity.pdbx_description
1 polymer ?
#
loop_
_entity_poly.entity_id
_entity_poly.type
_entity_poly.pdbx_seq_one_letter_code
_entity_poly.pdbx_strand_id
1 'polypeptide(L)'
;MQRSNWPFLEGRTRPLKMKEWGDLAVMDPDASPQPRGRGLLAAGKDWLHIDAGNALENPIVTLYAGDDPGAESGWDEVEETPVVSTTGFLALCDSGYAPLRKENLATAGAGRYLIRVHASDRSTDDKKPRFLIQVIPGERTGAEPEPPSSPTIEESAGPLLVRTSFEQPEQWARLLQALEGGSEHYESITLIDNRAYADFTAEQIQARIGRDSEDWPDSPLLLIADAPALASTEFPLLAVNNLPDDDAPFRITLTAAGSFVINIELGNTGFGDWGRGADADGIYREEHY
;
A
#
# COMPACT_ATOMS: atom_id res chain seq x y z
N MET A 1 4.54 -4.51 24.89
CA MET A 1 4.34 -3.14 24.36
C MET A 1 2.86 -2.82 24.47
N GLN A 2 2.47 -1.70 25.08
CA GLN A 2 1.05 -1.32 25.18
C GLN A 2 0.51 -0.91 23.79
N ARG A 3 -0.75 -1.26 23.48
CA ARG A 3 -1.40 -1.00 22.18
C ARG A 3 -1.49 0.48 21.82
N SER A 4 -1.44 1.34 22.84
CA SER A 4 -1.39 2.81 22.73
C SER A 4 -0.19 3.37 21.97
N ASN A 5 0.79 2.54 21.62
CA ASN A 5 2.01 2.98 20.95
C ASN A 5 2.11 2.49 19.49
N TRP A 6 1.03 1.91 18.94
CA TRP A 6 1.05 1.49 17.54
C TRP A 6 0.79 2.71 16.65
N PRO A 7 1.64 2.99 15.65
CA PRO A 7 1.38 4.07 14.71
C PRO A 7 0.08 3.82 13.95
N PHE A 8 -0.59 4.90 13.53
CA PHE A 8 -1.70 4.80 12.61
C PHE A 8 -1.21 4.38 11.23
N LEU A 9 -1.97 3.54 10.54
CA LEU A 9 -1.80 3.37 9.10
C LEU A 9 -2.46 4.56 8.40
N GLU A 10 -1.69 5.36 7.67
CA GLU A 10 -2.21 6.38 6.76
C GLU A 10 -1.89 6.03 5.32
N GLY A 11 -2.93 5.72 4.54
CA GLY A 11 -2.81 5.31 3.15
C GLY A 11 -2.66 3.80 2.97
N ARG A 12 -2.06 3.40 1.85
CA ARG A 12 -1.99 2.00 1.40
C ARG A 12 -0.72 1.28 1.83
N THR A 13 -0.82 0.02 2.20
CA THR A 13 0.32 -0.86 2.47
C THR A 13 0.83 -1.55 1.20
N ARG A 14 2.00 -2.19 1.31
CA ARG A 14 2.38 -3.27 0.39
C ARG A 14 1.39 -4.44 0.48
N PRO A 15 1.34 -5.27 -0.58
CA PRO A 15 0.75 -6.59 -0.47
C PRO A 15 1.43 -7.42 0.63
N LEU A 16 0.65 -7.83 1.62
CA LEU A 16 1.05 -8.67 2.72
C LEU A 16 0.78 -10.12 2.34
N LYS A 17 1.86 -10.92 2.21
CA LYS A 17 1.76 -12.37 2.01
C LYS A 17 1.45 -13.03 3.35
N MET A 18 0.32 -13.71 3.44
CA MET A 18 -0.06 -14.46 4.63
C MET A 18 0.85 -15.68 4.82
N LYS A 19 1.13 -16.02 6.08
CA LYS A 19 1.95 -17.19 6.42
C LYS A 19 1.13 -18.47 6.46
N GLU A 20 -0.11 -18.35 6.93
CA GLU A 20 -1.05 -19.44 7.05
C GLU A 20 -2.33 -19.08 6.30
N TRP A 21 -2.92 -20.10 5.69
CA TRP A 21 -4.23 -19.99 5.08
C TRP A 21 -5.32 -19.85 6.16
N GLY A 22 -6.30 -19.01 5.88
CA GLY A 22 -7.51 -18.88 6.69
C GLY A 22 -8.15 -17.51 6.56
N ASP A 23 -9.29 -17.38 7.22
CA ASP A 23 -10.06 -16.14 7.27
C ASP A 23 -9.25 -14.99 7.90
N LEU A 24 -9.64 -13.78 7.55
CA LEU A 24 -9.05 -12.55 8.07
C LEU A 24 -10.02 -11.87 9.02
N ALA A 25 -9.47 -11.05 9.92
CA ALA A 25 -10.30 -10.17 10.74
C ALA A 25 -9.74 -8.75 10.77
N VAL A 26 -10.61 -7.75 10.72
CA VAL A 26 -10.30 -6.38 11.13
C VAL A 26 -11.00 -6.14 12.45
N MET A 27 -10.24 -6.08 13.54
CA MET A 27 -10.83 -6.15 14.88
C MET A 27 -9.96 -5.46 15.93
N ASP A 28 -10.57 -5.10 17.05
CA ASP A 28 -9.83 -4.93 18.30
C ASP A 28 -9.48 -6.32 18.85
N PRO A 29 -8.20 -6.66 19.13
CA PRO A 29 -7.78 -7.93 19.75
C PRO A 29 -8.51 -8.33 21.04
N ASP A 30 -9.10 -7.38 21.77
CA ASP A 30 -9.93 -7.69 22.96
C ASP A 30 -11.43 -7.84 22.65
N ALA A 31 -11.85 -7.61 21.41
CA ALA A 31 -13.24 -7.70 21.02
C ALA A 31 -13.77 -9.14 21.13
N SER A 32 -14.96 -9.25 21.71
CA SER A 32 -15.70 -10.51 21.83
C SER A 32 -17.19 -10.19 21.93
N PRO A 33 -18.09 -10.98 21.32
CA PRO A 33 -17.86 -12.25 20.60
C PRO A 33 -17.72 -12.09 19.07
N GLN A 34 -17.13 -13.10 18.43
CA GLN A 34 -17.03 -13.21 16.96
C GLN A 34 -18.40 -13.10 16.28
N PRO A 35 -18.55 -12.27 15.24
CA PRO A 35 -19.76 -12.20 14.46
C PRO A 35 -20.00 -13.53 13.73
N ARG A 36 -21.26 -13.90 13.60
CA ARG A 36 -21.68 -15.06 12.80
C ARG A 36 -22.44 -14.53 11.59
N GLY A 37 -21.88 -14.75 10.41
CA GLY A 37 -22.49 -14.39 9.14
C GLY A 37 -22.29 -15.47 8.09
N ARG A 38 -22.93 -15.30 6.94
CA ARG A 38 -22.65 -16.05 5.71
C ARG A 38 -22.39 -15.01 4.62
N GLY A 39 -21.34 -15.20 3.83
CA GLY A 39 -20.92 -14.25 2.79
C GLY A 39 -19.47 -13.84 2.98
N LEU A 40 -19.02 -12.86 2.19
CA LEU A 40 -17.66 -12.34 2.27
C LEU A 40 -17.40 -11.68 3.63
N LEU A 41 -18.35 -10.89 4.14
CA LEU A 41 -18.20 -10.13 5.37
C LEU A 41 -19.19 -10.52 6.46
N ALA A 42 -18.72 -10.50 7.71
CA ALA A 42 -19.57 -10.54 8.88
C ALA A 42 -19.07 -9.51 9.91
N ALA A 43 -19.82 -8.43 10.10
CA ALA A 43 -19.51 -7.42 11.11
C ALA A 43 -20.13 -7.71 12.47
N GLY A 44 -19.37 -7.36 13.50
CA GLY A 44 -19.79 -7.26 14.88
C GLY A 44 -19.34 -5.92 15.46
N LYS A 45 -19.58 -5.76 16.75
CA LYS A 45 -19.02 -4.63 17.49
C LYS A 45 -17.49 -4.83 17.59
N ASP A 46 -16.72 -3.80 17.25
CA ASP A 46 -15.24 -3.83 17.28
C ASP A 46 -14.61 -4.91 16.39
N TRP A 47 -15.37 -5.40 15.40
CA TRP A 47 -15.00 -6.61 14.66
C TRP A 47 -15.57 -6.66 13.25
N LEU A 48 -14.76 -7.08 12.30
CA LEU A 48 -15.15 -7.57 10.98
C LEU A 48 -14.44 -8.89 10.72
N HIS A 49 -15.20 -9.91 10.35
CA HIS A 49 -14.68 -11.16 9.79
C HIS A 49 -14.76 -11.10 8.27
N ILE A 50 -13.74 -11.63 7.60
CA ILE A 50 -13.60 -11.68 6.15
C ILE A 50 -13.33 -13.14 5.76
N ASP A 51 -14.25 -13.73 5.02
CA ASP A 51 -14.14 -15.11 4.52
C ASP A 51 -13.09 -15.17 3.40
N ALA A 52 -12.02 -15.94 3.64
CA ALA A 52 -10.93 -16.10 2.67
C ALA A 52 -11.28 -17.06 1.53
N GLY A 53 -12.42 -17.75 1.62
CA GLY A 53 -12.89 -18.75 0.69
C GLY A 53 -12.18 -20.10 0.82
N ASN A 54 -12.27 -20.92 -0.22
CA ASN A 54 -11.82 -22.32 -0.19
C ASN A 54 -10.49 -22.56 -0.92
N ALA A 55 -9.90 -21.54 -1.52
CA ALA A 55 -8.62 -21.67 -2.21
C ALA A 55 -7.53 -22.03 -1.18
N LEU A 56 -6.79 -23.12 -1.39
CA LEU A 56 -5.78 -23.66 -0.45
C LEU A 56 -4.44 -22.91 -0.48
N GLU A 57 -4.45 -21.68 -0.98
CA GLU A 57 -3.28 -20.83 -1.15
C GLU A 57 -3.31 -19.67 -0.15
N ASN A 58 -2.13 -19.22 0.28
CA ASN A 58 -2.02 -18.14 1.25
C ASN A 58 -2.50 -16.81 0.63
N PRO A 59 -3.44 -16.08 1.29
CA PRO A 59 -3.94 -14.82 0.76
C PRO A 59 -2.86 -13.75 0.63
N ILE A 60 -3.07 -12.87 -0.35
CA ILE A 60 -2.33 -11.61 -0.51
C ILE A 60 -3.26 -10.48 -0.10
N VAL A 61 -2.88 -9.72 0.91
CA VAL A 61 -3.74 -8.68 1.51
C VAL A 61 -3.10 -7.32 1.38
N THR A 62 -3.82 -6.37 0.80
CA THR A 62 -3.44 -4.96 0.79
C THR A 62 -4.39 -4.18 1.69
N LEU A 63 -3.83 -3.36 2.60
CA LEU A 63 -4.59 -2.51 3.49
C LEU A 63 -4.58 -1.07 3.00
N TYR A 64 -5.67 -0.37 3.24
CA TYR A 64 -5.77 1.08 3.14
C TYR A 64 -6.50 1.59 4.38
N ALA A 65 -6.01 2.66 5.00
CA ALA A 65 -6.74 3.36 6.06
C ALA A 65 -6.65 4.87 5.89
N GLY A 66 -7.76 5.57 6.12
CA GLY A 66 -7.85 7.03 5.93
C GLY A 66 -9.06 7.46 5.11
N ASP A 67 -8.94 8.60 4.44
CA ASP A 67 -10.00 9.19 3.61
C ASP A 67 -10.53 8.21 2.55
N ASP A 68 -11.82 8.28 2.21
CA ASP A 68 -12.40 7.36 1.23
C ASP A 68 -11.68 7.48 -0.15
N PRO A 69 -10.95 6.43 -0.60
CA PRO A 69 -10.28 6.45 -1.89
C PRO A 69 -11.25 6.12 -3.05
N GLY A 70 -12.49 5.73 -2.75
CA GLY A 70 -13.44 5.15 -3.69
C GLY A 70 -13.25 3.64 -3.89
N ALA A 71 -14.24 3.03 -4.55
CA ALA A 71 -14.16 1.61 -4.92
C ALA A 71 -13.24 1.42 -6.14
N GLU A 72 -12.45 0.36 -6.13
CA GLU A 72 -11.59 -0.02 -7.26
C GLU A 72 -12.33 -0.99 -8.20
N SER A 73 -12.13 -0.82 -9.50
CA SER A 73 -12.65 -1.74 -10.54
C SER A 73 -11.73 -2.94 -10.74
N GLY A 74 -12.24 -4.03 -11.30
CA GLY A 74 -11.44 -5.21 -11.68
C GLY A 74 -11.38 -6.32 -10.64
N TRP A 75 -12.18 -6.21 -9.59
CA TRP A 75 -12.33 -7.21 -8.53
C TRP A 75 -13.55 -8.10 -8.78
N ASP A 76 -13.45 -9.39 -8.45
CA ASP A 76 -14.56 -10.36 -8.60
C ASP A 76 -15.76 -10.01 -7.70
N GLU A 77 -15.49 -9.51 -6.50
CA GLU A 77 -16.52 -9.11 -5.55
C GLU A 77 -16.04 -7.94 -4.69
N VAL A 78 -16.95 -7.02 -4.40
CA VAL A 78 -16.73 -5.87 -3.53
C VAL A 78 -17.90 -5.79 -2.57
N GLU A 79 -17.62 -5.83 -1.27
CA GLU A 79 -18.63 -5.67 -0.21
C GLU A 79 -18.21 -4.56 0.76
N GLU A 80 -19.19 -3.79 1.22
CA GLU A 80 -19.01 -2.72 2.19
C GLU A 80 -19.85 -3.01 3.43
N THR A 81 -19.28 -2.76 4.61
CA THR A 81 -20.02 -2.92 5.85
C THR A 81 -19.55 -1.93 6.92
N PRO A 82 -20.47 -1.35 7.72
CA PRO A 82 -20.09 -0.48 8.82
C PRO A 82 -19.60 -1.29 10.02
N VAL A 83 -18.53 -0.81 10.65
CA VAL A 83 -17.96 -1.34 11.90
C VAL A 83 -17.85 -0.20 12.91
N VAL A 84 -18.21 -0.48 14.16
CA VAL A 84 -18.01 0.48 15.26
C VAL A 84 -16.77 0.07 16.02
N SER A 85 -15.75 0.94 16.07
CA SER A 85 -14.62 0.83 16.99
C SER A 85 -14.91 1.67 18.23
N THR A 86 -14.98 1.04 19.40
CA THR A 86 -15.28 1.66 20.68
C THR A 86 -14.03 2.06 21.45
N THR A 87 -12.92 1.42 21.15
CA THR A 87 -11.60 1.71 21.75
C THR A 87 -10.78 2.68 20.90
N GLY A 88 -11.17 2.90 19.64
CA GLY A 88 -10.34 3.60 18.67
C GLY A 88 -9.12 2.79 18.25
N PHE A 89 -9.23 1.47 18.32
CA PHE A 89 -8.21 0.54 17.88
C PHE A 89 -8.84 -0.51 16.97
N LEU A 90 -8.22 -0.73 15.81
CA LEU A 90 -8.52 -1.80 14.89
C LEU A 90 -7.20 -2.30 14.31
N ALA A 91 -7.03 -3.61 14.21
CA ALA A 91 -5.87 -4.24 13.58
C ALA A 91 -6.34 -5.29 12.58
N LEU A 92 -5.54 -5.50 11.52
CA LEU A 92 -5.69 -6.67 10.67
C LEU A 92 -5.07 -7.87 11.38
N CYS A 93 -5.86 -8.92 11.56
CA CYS A 93 -5.48 -10.16 12.21
C CYS A 93 -5.67 -11.36 11.27
N ASP A 94 -4.87 -12.40 11.51
CA ASP A 94 -5.03 -13.71 10.87
C ASP A 94 -6.17 -14.54 11.48
N SER A 95 -6.31 -15.78 11.00
CA SER A 95 -7.30 -16.75 11.48
C SER A 95 -7.09 -17.18 12.93
N GLY A 96 -5.88 -16.99 13.47
CA GLY A 96 -5.54 -17.15 14.89
C GLY A 96 -5.80 -15.89 15.72
N TYR A 97 -6.32 -14.82 15.11
CA TYR A 97 -6.54 -13.50 15.69
C TYR A 97 -5.25 -12.81 16.16
N ALA A 98 -4.11 -13.21 15.61
CA ALA A 98 -2.85 -12.53 15.84
C ALA A 98 -2.74 -11.35 14.86
N PRO A 99 -2.40 -10.13 15.34
CA PRO A 99 -2.20 -8.99 14.47
C PRO A 99 -1.06 -9.23 13.48
N LEU A 100 -1.31 -8.98 12.20
CA LEU A 100 -0.33 -9.19 11.14
C LEU A 100 0.74 -8.10 11.10
N ARG A 101 0.39 -6.89 11.53
CA ARG A 101 1.29 -5.74 11.68
C ARG A 101 0.94 -4.97 12.94
N LYS A 102 1.91 -4.17 13.41
CA LYS A 102 1.75 -3.30 14.58
C LYS A 102 1.25 -1.92 14.16
N GLU A 103 0.13 -1.87 13.44
CA GLU A 103 -0.46 -0.64 12.93
C GLU A 103 -1.92 -0.54 13.41
N ASN A 104 -2.35 0.67 13.77
CA ASN A 104 -3.73 0.95 14.11
C ASN A 104 -4.49 1.47 12.89
N LEU A 105 -5.55 0.76 12.50
CA LEU A 105 -6.40 1.10 11.36
C LEU A 105 -7.51 2.09 11.71
N ALA A 106 -7.77 2.34 13.00
CA ALA A 106 -8.78 3.28 13.47
C ALA A 106 -8.23 4.72 13.51
N THR A 107 -7.94 5.28 12.33
CA THR A 107 -7.27 6.58 12.15
C THR A 107 -8.03 7.78 12.72
N ALA A 108 -9.35 7.67 12.92
CA ALA A 108 -10.18 8.70 13.53
C ALA A 108 -10.48 8.43 15.03
N GLY A 109 -9.81 7.46 15.65
CA GLY A 109 -10.09 7.03 17.01
C GLY A 109 -11.40 6.25 17.14
N ALA A 110 -12.03 6.29 18.31
CA ALA A 110 -13.29 5.59 18.53
C ALA A 110 -14.41 6.21 17.68
N GLY A 111 -15.16 5.38 16.97
CA GLY A 111 -16.17 5.86 16.05
C GLY A 111 -16.67 4.77 15.10
N ARG A 112 -17.47 5.21 14.14
CA ARG A 112 -17.92 4.36 13.05
C ARG A 112 -16.89 4.41 11.92
N TYR A 113 -16.68 3.26 11.31
CA TYR A 113 -15.86 3.08 10.13
C TYR A 113 -16.69 2.37 9.08
N LEU A 114 -16.59 2.79 7.84
CA LEU A 114 -16.97 1.98 6.69
C LEU A 114 -15.77 1.11 6.34
N ILE A 115 -15.95 -0.21 6.33
CA ILE A 115 -14.91 -1.10 5.82
C ILE A 115 -15.37 -1.65 4.48
N ARG A 116 -14.59 -1.38 3.43
CA ARG A 116 -14.79 -1.88 2.07
C ARG A 116 -13.78 -2.98 1.80
N VAL A 117 -14.23 -4.15 1.39
CA VAL A 117 -13.37 -5.28 1.03
C VAL A 117 -13.60 -5.64 -0.42
N HIS A 118 -12.55 -5.54 -1.21
CA HIS A 118 -12.49 -6.07 -2.55
C HIS A 118 -11.77 -7.42 -2.50
N ALA A 119 -12.32 -8.42 -3.18
CA ALA A 119 -11.82 -9.77 -3.15
C ALA A 119 -11.76 -10.35 -4.56
N SER A 120 -10.75 -11.17 -4.83
CA SER A 120 -10.60 -11.90 -6.09
C SER A 120 -9.99 -13.28 -5.87
N ASP A 121 -10.30 -14.21 -6.77
CA ASP A 121 -9.74 -15.55 -6.84
C ASP A 121 -9.98 -16.44 -5.58
N ARG A 122 -10.84 -16.03 -4.63
CA ARG A 122 -11.07 -16.73 -3.35
C ARG A 122 -11.59 -18.18 -3.43
N SER A 123 -12.05 -18.60 -4.61
CA SER A 123 -12.61 -19.95 -4.84
C SER A 123 -12.06 -20.57 -6.12
N THR A 124 -10.93 -20.06 -6.62
CA THR A 124 -10.25 -20.62 -7.78
C THR A 124 -9.05 -21.43 -7.29
N ASP A 125 -9.07 -22.73 -7.58
CA ASP A 125 -7.92 -23.60 -7.30
C ASP A 125 -6.67 -23.09 -8.05
N ASP A 126 -5.49 -23.31 -7.46
CA ASP A 126 -4.17 -22.89 -7.98
C ASP A 126 -3.95 -21.37 -8.13
N LYS A 127 -4.84 -20.55 -7.56
CA LYS A 127 -4.65 -19.09 -7.46
C LYS A 127 -4.66 -18.63 -6.01
N LYS A 128 -3.85 -17.61 -5.73
CA LYS A 128 -3.81 -16.94 -4.42
C LYS A 128 -5.01 -16.01 -4.28
N PRO A 129 -5.83 -16.15 -3.23
CA PRO A 129 -6.85 -15.15 -2.90
C PRO A 129 -6.23 -13.77 -2.73
N ARG A 130 -6.87 -12.76 -3.30
CA ARG A 130 -6.41 -11.37 -3.20
C ARG A 130 -7.46 -10.53 -2.50
N PHE A 131 -7.02 -9.68 -1.57
CA PHE A 131 -7.88 -8.77 -0.83
C PHE A 131 -7.33 -7.35 -0.83
N LEU A 132 -8.20 -6.37 -1.09
CA LEU A 132 -7.98 -4.97 -0.75
C LEU A 132 -8.99 -4.56 0.31
N ILE A 133 -8.49 -4.27 1.51
CA ILE A 133 -9.29 -3.90 2.67
C ILE A 133 -9.08 -2.41 2.94
N GLN A 134 -10.14 -1.60 2.76
CA GLN A 134 -10.13 -0.17 3.01
C GLN A 134 -10.91 0.14 4.29
N VAL A 135 -10.26 0.76 5.27
CA VAL A 135 -10.84 1.19 6.56
C VAL A 135 -11.02 2.71 6.54
N ILE A 136 -12.28 3.13 6.40
CA ILE A 136 -12.64 4.52 6.10
C ILE A 136 -13.41 5.10 7.29
N PRO A 137 -13.00 6.23 7.89
CA PRO A 137 -13.77 6.88 8.94
C PRO A 137 -15.16 7.31 8.48
N GLY A 138 -16.20 6.95 9.23
CA GLY A 138 -17.60 7.30 8.95
C GLY A 138 -18.21 8.09 10.11
N GLU A 139 -18.45 9.39 9.90
CA GLU A 139 -18.90 10.40 10.89
C GLU A 139 -17.89 10.71 12.02
N ARG A 140 -17.30 11.91 11.91
CA ARG A 140 -16.39 12.52 12.90
C ARG A 140 -17.19 12.98 14.13
N THR A 141 -17.27 12.14 15.16
CA THR A 141 -17.73 12.60 16.48
C THR A 141 -16.64 13.46 17.14
N GLY A 142 -16.66 14.75 16.83
CA GLY A 142 -16.26 15.83 17.74
C GLY A 142 -14.94 15.68 18.48
N ALA A 143 -13.83 15.49 17.77
CA ALA A 143 -12.53 16.01 18.17
C ALA A 143 -11.78 16.43 16.91
N GLU A 144 -11.22 17.63 16.92
CA GLU A 144 -10.24 18.03 15.93
C GLU A 144 -8.97 17.22 16.20
N PRO A 145 -8.45 16.47 15.22
CA PRO A 145 -7.18 15.79 15.41
C PRO A 145 -6.14 16.88 15.69
N GLU A 146 -5.33 16.70 16.73
CA GLU A 146 -4.05 17.40 16.75
C GLU A 146 -3.37 17.12 15.40
N PRO A 147 -2.84 18.14 14.71
CA PRO A 147 -2.21 17.93 13.42
C PRO A 147 -1.15 16.84 13.60
N PRO A 148 -1.20 15.75 12.80
CA PRO A 148 -0.18 14.71 12.92
C PRO A 148 1.17 15.37 12.72
N SER A 149 2.12 15.06 13.61
CA SER A 149 3.54 15.23 13.33
C SER A 149 3.78 14.68 11.92
N SER A 150 4.30 15.53 11.03
CA SER A 150 4.50 15.24 9.59
C SER A 150 4.73 13.75 9.35
N PRO A 151 3.84 13.03 8.63
CA PRO A 151 3.90 11.58 8.56
C PRO A 151 5.20 11.18 7.88
N THR A 152 6.18 10.70 8.65
CA THR A 152 7.37 10.06 8.09
C THR A 152 6.91 8.80 7.36
N ILE A 153 7.50 8.51 6.19
CA ILE A 153 7.41 7.19 5.55
C ILE A 153 8.31 6.26 6.37
N GLU A 154 7.92 6.01 7.62
CA GLU A 154 8.61 5.13 8.55
C GLU A 154 8.26 3.66 8.20
N GLU A 155 9.28 2.81 8.14
CA GLU A 155 9.19 1.35 7.92
C GLU A 155 8.88 0.83 6.50
N SER A 156 9.36 1.49 5.45
CA SER A 156 9.32 0.95 4.09
C SER A 156 10.67 0.36 3.67
N ALA A 157 10.91 -0.94 3.90
CA ALA A 157 12.16 -1.62 3.53
C ALA A 157 12.25 -1.96 2.02
N GLY A 158 13.08 -1.30 1.23
CA GLY A 158 13.22 -1.56 -0.22
C GLY A 158 12.59 -0.48 -1.11
N PRO A 159 12.61 -0.65 -2.44
CA PRO A 159 12.18 0.35 -3.42
C PRO A 159 10.76 0.86 -3.17
N LEU A 160 10.53 2.17 -3.29
CA LEU A 160 9.19 2.76 -3.15
C LEU A 160 8.60 3.13 -4.51
N LEU A 161 7.28 3.06 -4.62
CA LEU A 161 6.45 3.69 -5.63
C LEU A 161 5.41 4.56 -4.92
N VAL A 162 5.61 5.87 -4.95
CA VAL A 162 4.77 6.84 -4.26
C VAL A 162 3.86 7.55 -5.27
N ARG A 163 2.56 7.57 -4.99
CA ARG A 163 1.60 8.36 -5.77
C ARG A 163 1.56 9.79 -5.26
N THR A 164 1.75 10.75 -6.15
CA THR A 164 1.61 12.18 -5.84
C THR A 164 0.53 12.86 -6.67
N SER A 165 0.05 12.23 -7.75
CA SER A 165 -1.09 12.75 -8.53
C SER A 165 -2.35 11.90 -8.35
N PHE A 166 -3.44 12.56 -7.99
CA PHE A 166 -4.74 11.92 -7.70
C PHE A 166 -5.83 12.24 -8.73
N GLU A 167 -5.51 13.03 -9.76
CA GLU A 167 -6.46 13.49 -10.77
C GLU A 167 -6.94 12.38 -11.73
N GLN A 168 -6.16 11.29 -11.83
CA GLN A 168 -6.37 10.23 -12.82
C GLN A 168 -6.54 8.84 -12.15
N PRO A 169 -7.65 8.59 -11.42
CA PRO A 169 -7.84 7.35 -10.69
C PRO A 169 -7.89 6.10 -11.57
N GLU A 170 -8.42 6.20 -12.80
CA GLU A 170 -8.45 5.07 -13.73
C GLU A 170 -7.05 4.66 -14.22
N GLN A 171 -6.16 5.64 -14.44
CA GLN A 171 -4.79 5.37 -14.86
C GLN A 171 -3.96 4.82 -13.71
N TRP A 172 -4.21 5.29 -12.49
CA TRP A 172 -3.65 4.68 -11.30
C TRP A 172 -4.06 3.20 -11.17
N ALA A 173 -5.34 2.88 -11.33
CA ALA A 173 -5.80 1.49 -11.30
C ALA A 173 -5.13 0.62 -12.38
N ARG A 174 -4.89 1.15 -13.58
CA ARG A 174 -4.14 0.44 -14.64
C ARG A 174 -2.67 0.22 -14.28
N LEU A 175 -2.01 1.20 -13.68
CA LEU A 175 -0.64 1.07 -13.19
C LEU A 175 -0.57 -0.04 -12.12
N LEU A 176 -1.50 -0.06 -11.17
CA LEU A 176 -1.60 -1.13 -10.17
C LEU A 176 -1.82 -2.50 -10.81
N GLN A 177 -2.74 -2.60 -11.77
CA GLN A 177 -2.98 -3.85 -12.49
C GLN A 177 -1.74 -4.32 -13.26
N ALA A 178 -0.96 -3.42 -13.84
CA ALA A 178 0.26 -3.75 -14.55
C ALA A 178 1.40 -4.18 -13.61
N LEU A 179 1.49 -3.61 -12.41
CA LEU A 179 2.41 -4.06 -11.36
C LEU A 179 2.02 -5.43 -10.83
N GLU A 180 0.74 -5.67 -10.59
CA GLU A 180 0.22 -6.96 -10.10
C GLU A 180 0.29 -8.09 -11.15
N GLY A 181 0.06 -7.75 -12.43
CA GLY A 181 0.18 -8.69 -13.55
C GLY A 181 1.60 -8.83 -14.09
N GLY A 182 2.51 -7.97 -13.64
CA GLY A 182 3.93 -8.02 -13.97
C GLY A 182 4.60 -9.23 -13.33
N SER A 183 5.74 -9.62 -13.89
CA SER A 183 6.57 -10.73 -13.37
C SER A 183 7.04 -10.47 -11.93
N GLU A 184 7.78 -11.44 -11.38
CA GLU A 184 8.47 -11.38 -10.08
C GLU A 184 9.33 -10.11 -9.83
N HIS A 185 9.53 -9.27 -10.85
CA HIS A 185 10.36 -8.07 -10.83
C HIS A 185 9.79 -6.89 -10.06
N TYR A 186 8.49 -6.90 -9.75
CA TYR A 186 7.85 -5.84 -8.95
C TYR A 186 7.59 -6.26 -7.50
N GLU A 187 7.92 -7.50 -7.10
CA GLU A 187 7.61 -8.01 -5.76
C GLU A 187 8.30 -7.22 -4.63
N SER A 188 9.45 -6.59 -4.91
CA SER A 188 10.18 -5.79 -3.92
C SER A 188 9.65 -4.35 -3.77
N ILE A 189 8.80 -3.88 -4.70
CA ILE A 189 8.32 -2.50 -4.71
C ILE A 189 7.24 -2.26 -3.66
N THR A 190 7.37 -1.13 -2.97
CA THR A 190 6.42 -0.61 -1.99
C THR A 190 5.45 0.34 -2.64
N LEU A 191 4.16 0.06 -2.59
CA LEU A 191 3.19 1.08 -2.98
C LEU A 191 2.88 2.01 -1.81
N ILE A 192 2.98 3.31 -2.02
CA ILE A 192 2.54 4.36 -1.10
C ILE A 192 1.47 5.21 -1.80
N ASP A 193 0.21 5.01 -1.42
CA ASP A 193 -0.95 5.74 -1.92
C ASP A 193 -1.59 6.53 -0.78
N ASN A 194 -1.02 7.70 -0.47
CA ASN A 194 -1.47 8.58 0.61
C ASN A 194 -1.75 9.98 0.05
N ARG A 195 -3.00 10.44 0.17
CA ARG A 195 -3.44 11.77 -0.32
C ARG A 195 -2.74 12.94 0.36
N ALA A 196 -2.15 12.75 1.54
CA ALA A 196 -1.31 13.76 2.17
C ALA A 196 -0.07 14.13 1.33
N TYR A 197 0.27 13.29 0.34
CA TYR A 197 1.37 13.50 -0.61
C TYR A 197 0.91 14.04 -1.97
N ALA A 198 -0.36 14.46 -2.08
CA ALA A 198 -0.86 15.11 -3.29
C ALA A 198 -0.01 16.35 -3.63
N ASP A 199 0.43 16.42 -4.89
CA ASP A 199 1.25 17.51 -5.44
C ASP A 199 2.64 17.67 -4.82
N PHE A 200 3.12 16.66 -4.08
CA PHE A 200 4.47 16.68 -3.52
C PHE A 200 5.53 16.54 -4.62
N THR A 201 6.61 17.31 -4.50
CA THR A 201 7.82 17.15 -5.31
C THR A 201 8.64 15.96 -4.83
N ALA A 202 9.59 15.51 -5.65
CA ALA A 202 10.53 14.46 -5.28
C ALA A 202 11.25 14.79 -3.96
N GLU A 203 11.77 16.01 -3.83
CA GLU A 203 12.50 16.45 -2.64
C GLU A 203 11.62 16.42 -1.38
N GLN A 204 10.34 16.75 -1.51
CA GLN A 204 9.39 16.69 -0.40
C GLN A 204 9.07 15.26 0.02
N ILE A 205 9.04 14.30 -0.91
CA ILE A 205 8.91 12.88 -0.58
C ILE A 205 10.21 12.35 0.03
N GLN A 206 11.37 12.70 -0.52
CA GLN A 206 12.67 12.27 0.03
C GLN A 206 12.88 12.74 1.47
N ALA A 207 12.46 13.97 1.79
CA ALA A 207 12.51 14.51 3.15
C ALA A 207 11.64 13.74 4.16
N ARG A 208 10.76 12.86 3.69
CA ARG A 208 9.88 12.01 4.51
C ARG A 208 10.40 10.59 4.67
N ILE A 209 11.45 10.21 3.94
CA ILE A 209 12.03 8.87 4.05
C ILE A 209 12.81 8.80 5.35
N GLY A 210 12.51 7.78 6.16
CA GLY A 210 13.23 7.49 7.39
C GLY A 210 14.72 7.30 7.13
N ARG A 211 15.55 7.70 8.08
CA ARG A 211 17.00 7.54 8.03
C ARG A 211 17.49 6.89 9.32
N ASP A 212 18.48 6.02 9.20
CA ASP A 212 19.10 5.38 10.35
C ASP A 212 20.08 6.31 11.09
N SER A 213 20.74 5.80 12.13
CA SER A 213 21.70 6.56 12.93
C SER A 213 22.97 7.00 12.16
N GLU A 214 23.23 6.38 11.00
CA GLU A 214 24.34 6.70 10.11
C GLU A 214 23.88 7.59 8.93
N ASP A 215 22.67 8.17 9.02
CA ASP A 215 22.02 9.01 8.00
C ASP A 215 21.71 8.26 6.70
N TRP A 216 21.68 6.93 6.74
CA TRP A 216 21.34 6.08 5.62
C TRP A 216 19.83 6.00 5.43
N PRO A 217 19.29 6.21 4.22
CA PRO A 217 17.85 6.13 3.98
C PRO A 217 17.34 4.69 4.11
N ASP A 218 16.16 4.53 4.74
CA ASP A 218 15.45 3.25 4.87
C ASP A 218 15.08 2.65 3.50
N SER A 219 14.96 3.51 2.49
CA SER A 219 14.75 3.11 1.10
C SER A 219 15.74 3.83 0.17
N PRO A 220 16.64 3.10 -0.52
CA PRO A 220 17.63 3.70 -1.40
C PRO A 220 17.04 4.20 -2.72
N LEU A 221 15.87 3.71 -3.11
CA LEU A 221 15.26 3.97 -4.41
C LEU A 221 13.79 4.39 -4.28
N LEU A 222 13.45 5.50 -4.90
CA LEU A 222 12.09 6.03 -4.97
C LEU A 222 11.64 6.16 -6.43
N LEU A 223 10.47 5.61 -6.74
CA LEU A 223 9.71 5.83 -7.96
C LEU A 223 8.51 6.71 -7.61
N ILE A 224 8.20 7.71 -8.43
CA ILE A 224 7.06 8.60 -8.23
C ILE A 224 6.09 8.50 -9.40
N ALA A 225 4.83 8.22 -9.07
CA ALA A 225 3.69 8.31 -9.97
C ALA A 225 3.01 9.67 -9.80
N ASP A 226 3.54 10.66 -10.51
CA ASP A 226 3.02 12.02 -10.57
C ASP A 226 2.13 12.24 -11.81
N ALA A 227 1.73 13.50 -12.07
CA ALA A 227 0.78 13.79 -13.14
C ALA A 227 1.28 13.38 -14.54
N PRO A 228 2.54 13.68 -14.94
CA PRO A 228 3.12 13.16 -16.18
C PRO A 228 3.11 11.63 -16.28
N ALA A 229 3.43 10.92 -15.18
CA ALA A 229 3.43 9.46 -15.17
C ALA A 229 2.04 8.89 -15.46
N LEU A 230 1.00 9.44 -14.80
CA LEU A 230 -0.37 8.94 -14.94
C LEU A 230 -1.07 9.43 -16.22
N ALA A 231 -0.55 10.47 -16.87
CA ALA A 231 -1.07 10.97 -18.15
C ALA A 231 -0.64 10.15 -19.37
N SER A 232 0.32 9.23 -19.22
CA SER A 232 0.87 8.41 -20.30
C SER A 232 0.57 6.93 -20.10
N THR A 233 0.34 6.22 -21.20
CA THR A 233 0.15 4.75 -21.20
C THR A 233 1.44 3.97 -20.94
N GLU A 234 2.60 4.59 -21.12
CA GLU A 234 3.91 3.98 -20.80
C GLU A 234 4.26 4.08 -19.31
N PHE A 235 3.47 4.86 -18.54
CA PHE A 235 3.72 5.17 -17.13
C PHE A 235 5.18 5.58 -16.86
N PRO A 236 5.66 6.72 -17.40
CA PRO A 236 7.00 7.21 -17.15
C PRO A 236 7.14 7.71 -15.70
N LEU A 237 7.46 6.78 -14.80
CA LEU A 237 7.70 7.03 -13.39
C LEU A 237 8.96 7.89 -13.22
N LEU A 238 8.96 8.81 -12.27
CA LEU A 238 10.17 9.54 -11.90
C LEU A 238 10.99 8.68 -10.95
N ALA A 239 12.15 8.20 -11.40
CA ALA A 239 13.13 7.52 -10.57
C ALA A 239 14.01 8.55 -9.85
N VAL A 240 14.19 8.33 -8.54
CA VAL A 240 14.92 9.22 -7.64
C VAL A 240 15.85 8.38 -6.79
N ASN A 241 17.14 8.75 -6.79
CA ASN A 241 18.14 8.16 -5.91
C ASN A 241 18.06 8.83 -4.54
N ASN A 242 17.90 8.05 -3.47
CA ASN A 242 17.91 8.57 -2.09
C ASN A 242 19.28 8.49 -1.43
N LEU A 243 20.22 7.78 -2.05
CA LEU A 243 21.59 7.72 -1.60
C LEU A 243 22.25 9.10 -1.69
N PRO A 244 23.29 9.36 -0.88
CA PRO A 244 24.06 10.60 -0.94
C PRO A 244 24.97 10.67 -2.18
N ASP A 245 24.39 10.50 -3.36
CA ASP A 245 25.03 10.61 -4.67
C ASP A 245 24.44 11.80 -5.44
N ASP A 246 25.22 12.41 -6.34
CA ASP A 246 24.80 13.55 -7.17
C ASP A 246 24.02 13.13 -8.43
N ASP A 247 23.44 11.93 -8.44
CA ASP A 247 22.70 11.41 -9.59
C ASP A 247 21.36 12.14 -9.76
N ALA A 248 21.17 12.74 -10.92
CA ALA A 248 19.94 13.47 -11.23
C ALA A 248 18.74 12.51 -11.42
N PRO A 249 17.54 12.87 -10.93
CA PRO A 249 16.32 12.13 -11.23
C PRO A 249 16.05 12.01 -12.74
N PHE A 250 15.50 10.87 -13.16
CA PHE A 250 15.16 10.62 -14.57
C PHE A 250 13.83 9.87 -14.69
N ARG A 251 13.24 9.88 -15.89
CA ARG A 251 11.98 9.15 -16.15
C ARG A 251 12.28 7.76 -16.65
N ILE A 252 11.54 6.78 -16.17
CA ILE A 252 11.63 5.39 -16.59
C ILE A 252 10.23 4.83 -16.82
N THR A 253 10.01 4.11 -17.92
CA THR A 253 8.72 3.45 -18.15
C THR A 253 8.49 2.35 -17.14
N LEU A 254 7.23 2.01 -16.90
CA LEU A 254 6.90 0.89 -16.01
C LEU A 254 7.59 -0.41 -16.45
N THR A 255 7.59 -0.69 -17.74
CA THR A 255 8.23 -1.89 -18.32
C THR A 255 9.71 -1.98 -17.97
N ALA A 256 10.46 -0.89 -18.12
CA ALA A 256 11.88 -0.87 -17.79
C ALA A 256 12.13 -0.88 -16.27
N ALA A 257 11.22 -0.28 -15.47
CA ALA A 257 11.36 -0.12 -14.03
C ALA A 257 11.53 -1.45 -13.27
N GLY A 258 10.92 -2.54 -13.73
CA GLY A 258 11.10 -3.86 -13.08
C GLY A 258 12.55 -4.35 -13.16
N SER A 259 13.15 -4.28 -14.35
CA SER A 259 14.55 -4.66 -14.55
C SER A 259 15.52 -3.72 -13.81
N PHE A 260 15.21 -2.43 -13.79
CA PHE A 260 15.96 -1.42 -13.05
C PHE A 260 15.98 -1.69 -11.55
N VAL A 261 14.81 -1.92 -10.95
CA VAL A 261 14.69 -2.19 -9.50
C VAL A 261 15.54 -3.39 -9.09
N ILE A 262 15.44 -4.51 -9.81
CA ILE A 262 16.24 -5.71 -9.51
C ILE A 262 17.74 -5.42 -9.60
N ASN A 263 18.19 -4.79 -10.70
CA ASN A 263 19.60 -4.58 -10.92
C ASN A 263 20.22 -3.60 -9.91
N ILE A 264 19.45 -2.63 -9.44
CA ILE A 264 19.86 -1.73 -8.35
C ILE A 264 19.92 -2.49 -7.02
N GLU A 265 18.89 -3.28 -6.68
CA GLU A 265 18.86 -4.06 -5.43
C GLU A 265 19.97 -5.12 -5.36
N LEU A 266 20.33 -5.74 -6.49
CA LEU A 266 21.42 -6.70 -6.60
C LEU A 266 22.81 -6.04 -6.72
N GLY A 267 22.87 -4.73 -6.93
CA GLY A 267 24.12 -3.99 -7.15
C GLY A 267 24.82 -4.30 -8.48
N ASN A 268 24.08 -4.74 -9.50
CA ASN A 268 24.63 -5.05 -10.83
C ASN A 268 24.99 -3.78 -11.62
N THR A 269 24.28 -2.69 -11.39
CA THR A 269 24.39 -1.42 -12.12
C THR A 269 24.23 -0.23 -11.17
N GLY A 270 24.79 0.93 -11.51
CA GLY A 270 24.57 2.17 -10.74
C GLY A 270 23.36 2.96 -11.25
N PHE A 271 22.73 3.77 -10.39
CA PHE A 271 21.57 4.59 -10.76
C PHE A 271 21.85 5.51 -11.97
N GLY A 272 22.98 6.24 -11.94
CA GLY A 272 23.38 7.12 -13.04
C GLY A 272 23.63 6.45 -14.39
N ASP A 273 23.87 5.13 -14.45
CA ASP A 273 23.99 4.40 -15.73
C ASP A 273 22.66 4.39 -16.49
N TRP A 274 21.56 4.18 -15.77
CA TRP A 274 20.21 4.17 -16.33
C TRP A 274 19.80 5.57 -16.78
N GLY A 275 20.07 6.60 -15.97
CA GLY A 275 19.77 7.98 -16.34
C GLY A 275 20.49 8.43 -17.63
N ARG A 276 21.72 7.96 -17.87
CA ARG A 276 22.47 8.23 -19.12
C ARG A 276 21.91 7.50 -20.34
N GLY A 277 21.19 6.39 -20.14
CA GLY A 277 20.57 5.62 -21.21
C GLY A 277 19.18 6.14 -21.62
N ALA A 278 18.69 7.22 -21.00
CA ALA A 278 17.40 7.79 -21.36
C ALA A 278 17.39 8.30 -22.82
N ASP A 279 16.25 8.14 -23.48
CA ASP A 279 16.05 8.61 -24.85
C ASP A 279 16.10 10.15 -24.94
N ALA A 280 16.03 10.70 -26.15
CA ALA A 280 16.05 12.14 -26.39
C ALA A 280 14.91 12.92 -25.70
N ASP A 281 13.83 12.25 -25.29
CA ASP A 281 12.73 12.82 -24.51
C ASP A 281 12.94 12.72 -22.98
N GLY A 282 14.09 12.19 -22.54
CA GLY A 282 14.44 12.04 -21.14
C GLY A 282 13.79 10.84 -20.44
N ILE A 283 13.21 9.90 -21.22
CA ILE A 283 12.59 8.68 -20.70
C ILE A 283 13.43 7.46 -21.06
N TYR A 284 13.73 6.64 -20.07
CA TYR A 284 14.40 5.35 -20.24
C TYR A 284 13.38 4.23 -20.51
N ARG A 285 13.65 3.39 -21.53
CA ARG A 285 12.71 2.37 -22.03
C ARG A 285 13.27 0.95 -22.18
N GLU A 286 14.59 0.76 -22.12
CA GLU A 286 15.19 -0.55 -22.38
C GLU A 286 15.01 -1.53 -21.20
N GLU A 287 14.99 -2.83 -21.47
CA GLU A 287 14.93 -3.88 -20.43
C GLU A 287 16.28 -4.62 -20.36
N HIS A 288 16.77 -4.86 -19.14
CA HIS A 288 18.04 -5.56 -18.91
C HIS A 288 17.85 -6.70 -17.89
N TYR A 289 17.76 -7.94 -18.38
CA TYR A 289 17.63 -9.17 -17.57
C TYR A 289 18.91 -10.00 -17.57
#